data_AF-A0A830FGQ3-F1
#
_entry.id   AF-A0A830FGQ3-F1
#
_cell.length_a   1.000
_cell.length_b   1.000
_cell.length_c   1.000
_cell.angle_alpha   90.00
_cell.angle_beta   90.00
_cell.angle_gamma   90.00
#
_symmetry.space_group_name_H-M   'P 1'
#
loop_
_entity.id
_entity.type
_entity.pdbx_description
1 polymer ?
#
loop_
_entity_poly.entity_id
_entity_poly.type
_entity_poly.pdbx_seq_one_letter_code
_entity_poly.pdbx_strand_id
1 'polypeptide(L)'
;MSEESERDWATKLSAAERVEAVALSVSEPRTANWIAGEADVAHETATKYLTRLVDDGKLSADTRGQQTTYAPDPVGQYLIEMRELYENHSPDELATSLEEMNDQIRSWKTEYDVETPNELRASLSSAPDREDERARREAAREWEHLQTRRRLVEDALRLYDRFPGEQ
;
A
#
# COMPACT_ATOMS: atom_id res chain seq x y z
N MET A 1 25.35 5.72 8.27
CA MET A 1 24.45 5.74 9.45
C MET A 1 23.54 4.52 9.33
N SER A 2 24.07 3.31 9.53
CA SER A 2 23.44 2.11 8.94
C SER A 2 23.33 0.88 9.84
N GLU A 3 23.99 0.79 11.00
CA GLU A 3 23.82 -0.40 11.87
C GLU A 3 22.92 -0.14 13.08
N GLU A 4 22.74 1.11 13.48
CA GLU A 4 21.90 1.48 14.62
C GLU A 4 20.40 1.48 14.26
N SER A 5 20.06 1.90 13.04
CA SER A 5 18.70 1.85 12.50
C SER A 5 18.23 0.43 12.20
N GLU A 6 19.14 -0.48 11.82
CA GLU A 6 18.85 -1.91 11.56
C GLU A 6 18.62 -2.72 12.85
N ARG A 7 19.22 -2.32 13.98
CA ARG A 7 18.94 -2.96 15.29
C ARG A 7 17.70 -2.41 15.98
N ASP A 8 17.36 -1.15 15.72
CA ASP A 8 16.22 -0.48 16.36
C ASP A 8 14.86 -1.01 15.87
N TRP A 9 14.71 -1.33 14.57
CA TRP A 9 13.47 -1.94 14.06
C TRP A 9 13.31 -3.41 14.47
N ALA A 10 14.42 -4.16 14.55
CA ALA A 10 14.41 -5.58 14.96
C ALA A 10 13.96 -5.79 16.42
N THR A 11 14.18 -4.78 17.27
CA THR A 11 13.83 -4.80 18.70
C THR A 11 12.39 -4.33 18.96
N LYS A 12 11.80 -3.57 18.04
CA LYS A 12 10.44 -3.01 18.16
C LYS A 12 9.35 -3.89 17.55
N LEU A 13 9.69 -4.71 16.57
CA LEU A 13 8.73 -5.56 15.85
C LEU A 13 8.83 -7.03 16.24
N SER A 14 7.68 -7.66 16.40
CA SER A 14 7.58 -9.11 16.52
C SER A 14 8.12 -9.82 15.27
N ALA A 15 8.45 -11.11 15.41
CA ALA A 15 8.91 -11.92 14.28
C ALA A 15 7.88 -11.95 13.13
N ALA A 16 6.58 -11.88 13.44
CA ALA A 16 5.52 -11.83 12.44
C ALA A 16 5.56 -10.50 11.67
N GLU A 17 5.59 -9.37 12.38
CA GLU A 17 5.64 -8.03 11.80
C GLU A 17 6.89 -7.83 10.93
N ARG A 18 8.04 -8.39 11.35
CA ARG A 18 9.28 -8.35 10.54
C ARG A 18 9.15 -9.12 9.25
N VAL A 19 8.61 -10.35 9.29
CA VAL A 19 8.40 -11.15 8.09
C VAL A 19 7.42 -10.48 7.14
N GLU A 20 6.33 -9.92 7.68
CA GLU A 20 5.33 -9.20 6.88
C GLU A 20 5.94 -7.95 6.23
N ALA A 21 6.66 -7.10 6.98
CA ALA A 21 7.30 -5.90 6.45
C ALA A 21 8.30 -6.22 5.32
N VAL A 22 9.12 -7.27 5.51
CA VAL A 22 10.05 -7.72 4.46
C VAL A 22 9.28 -8.26 3.26
N ALA A 23 8.32 -9.16 3.46
CA ALA A 23 7.61 -9.82 2.37
C ALA A 23 6.75 -8.85 1.53
N LEU A 24 6.23 -7.78 2.14
CA LEU A 24 5.43 -6.76 1.44
C LEU A 24 6.27 -5.70 0.73
N SER A 25 7.56 -5.56 1.05
CA SER A 25 8.44 -4.56 0.43
C SER A 25 9.23 -5.07 -0.78
N VAL A 26 9.17 -6.37 -1.09
CA VAL A 26 9.89 -6.94 -2.25
C VAL A 26 9.25 -6.52 -3.57
N SER A 27 10.07 -6.08 -4.51
CA SER A 27 9.65 -5.76 -5.89
C SER A 27 9.65 -6.97 -6.83
N GLU A 28 10.25 -8.09 -6.40
CA GLU A 28 10.37 -9.33 -7.17
C GLU A 28 10.10 -10.53 -6.25
N PRO A 29 9.62 -11.68 -6.77
CA PRO A 29 9.37 -12.86 -5.95
C PRO A 29 10.62 -13.36 -5.21
N ARG A 30 10.50 -13.61 -3.91
CA ARG A 30 11.60 -14.06 -3.03
C ARG A 30 11.31 -15.37 -2.35
N THR A 31 12.35 -16.13 -2.04
CA THR A 31 12.21 -17.40 -1.30
C THR A 31 11.99 -17.15 0.19
N ALA A 32 11.38 -18.10 0.88
CA ALA A 32 11.28 -18.07 2.34
C ALA A 32 12.65 -17.95 3.03
N ASN A 33 13.71 -18.52 2.46
CA ASN A 33 15.06 -18.40 3.02
C ASN A 33 15.62 -16.98 2.92
N TRP A 34 15.38 -16.30 1.80
CA TRP A 34 15.79 -14.90 1.65
C TRP A 34 15.02 -14.01 2.63
N ILE A 35 13.69 -14.18 2.69
CA ILE A 35 12.84 -13.39 3.60
C ILE A 35 13.22 -13.65 5.07
N ALA A 36 13.52 -14.89 5.44
CA ALA A 36 13.98 -15.22 6.79
C ALA A 36 15.28 -14.50 7.18
N GLY A 37 16.23 -14.39 6.24
CA GLY A 37 17.48 -13.68 6.44
C GLY A 37 17.26 -12.18 6.66
N GLU A 38 16.48 -11.55 5.80
CA GLU A 38 16.19 -10.11 5.90
C GLU A 38 15.34 -9.76 7.13
N ALA A 39 14.43 -10.66 7.55
CA ALA A 39 13.60 -10.47 8.74
C ALA A 39 14.30 -10.84 10.05
N ASP A 40 15.53 -11.39 9.99
CA ASP A 40 16.27 -11.94 11.14
C ASP A 40 15.44 -12.94 11.96
N VAL A 41 14.90 -13.95 11.27
CA VAL A 41 14.11 -15.04 11.88
C VAL A 41 14.56 -16.41 11.34
N ALA A 42 14.21 -17.47 12.08
CA ALA A 42 14.42 -18.83 11.58
C ALA A 42 13.57 -19.12 10.33
N HIS A 43 14.08 -19.97 9.44
CA HIS A 43 13.40 -20.35 8.19
C HIS A 43 11.98 -20.91 8.42
N GLU A 44 11.79 -21.77 9.42
CA GLU A 44 10.48 -22.33 9.76
C GLU A 44 9.51 -21.25 10.23
N THR A 45 10.00 -20.26 10.99
CA THR A 45 9.22 -19.11 11.45
C THR A 45 8.77 -18.25 10.27
N ALA A 46 9.68 -17.94 9.33
CA ALA A 46 9.31 -17.21 8.12
C ALA A 46 8.28 -18.00 7.31
N THR A 47 8.50 -19.29 7.08
CA THR A 47 7.59 -20.14 6.29
C THR A 47 6.18 -20.18 6.89
N LYS A 48 6.07 -20.28 8.23
CA LYS A 48 4.78 -20.23 8.93
C LYS A 48 4.04 -18.91 8.66
N TYR A 49 4.70 -17.77 8.82
CA TYR A 49 4.06 -16.47 8.62
C TYR A 49 3.79 -16.17 7.15
N LEU A 50 4.68 -16.55 6.24
CA LEU A 50 4.46 -16.43 4.81
C LEU A 50 3.25 -17.25 4.34
N THR A 51 3.07 -18.46 4.87
CA THR A 51 1.88 -19.27 4.57
C THR A 51 0.62 -18.57 5.03
N ARG A 52 0.61 -18.04 6.25
CA ARG A 52 -0.52 -17.25 6.76
C ARG A 52 -0.81 -16.02 5.89
N LEU A 53 0.22 -15.29 5.47
CA LEU A 53 0.04 -14.12 4.60
C LEU A 53 -0.51 -14.50 3.22
N VAL A 54 -0.22 -15.71 2.72
CA VAL A 54 -0.85 -16.24 1.50
C VAL A 54 -2.32 -16.59 1.75
N ASP A 55 -2.63 -17.26 2.86
CA ASP A 55 -4.01 -17.60 3.24
C ASP A 55 -4.86 -16.35 3.45
N ASP A 56 -4.27 -15.30 4.05
CA ASP A 56 -4.89 -14.00 4.26
C ASP A 56 -5.00 -13.18 2.97
N GLY A 57 -4.46 -13.64 1.82
CA GLY A 57 -4.51 -12.95 0.53
C GLY A 57 -3.57 -11.74 0.40
N LYS A 58 -2.61 -11.58 1.31
CA LYS A 58 -1.60 -10.52 1.28
C LYS A 58 -0.43 -10.85 0.35
N LEU A 59 -0.10 -12.13 0.24
CA LEU A 59 0.96 -12.64 -0.64
C LEU A 59 0.40 -13.68 -1.62
N SER A 60 1.09 -13.82 -2.74
CA SER A 60 0.96 -14.96 -3.64
C SER A 60 2.17 -15.86 -3.50
N ALA A 61 1.96 -17.18 -3.64
CA ALA A 61 3.03 -18.16 -3.68
C ALA A 61 3.07 -18.86 -5.04
N ASP A 62 4.23 -18.90 -5.66
CA ASP A 62 4.51 -19.68 -6.87
C ASP A 62 5.52 -20.78 -6.53
N THR A 63 5.17 -22.03 -6.82
CA THR A 63 6.03 -23.20 -6.56
C THR A 63 6.48 -23.81 -7.87
N ARG A 64 7.80 -23.80 -8.10
CA ARG A 64 8.44 -24.39 -9.28
C ARG A 64 9.45 -25.43 -8.85
N GLY A 65 9.10 -26.71 -9.06
CA GLY A 65 9.92 -27.83 -8.62
C GLY A 65 10.03 -27.89 -7.10
N GLN A 66 11.24 -27.72 -6.56
CA GLN A 66 11.52 -27.73 -5.11
C GLN A 66 11.58 -26.32 -4.49
N GLN A 67 11.31 -25.27 -5.26
CA GLN A 67 11.44 -23.89 -4.79
C GLN A 67 10.09 -23.17 -4.80
N THR A 68 9.72 -22.61 -3.65
CA THR A 68 8.57 -21.71 -3.52
C THR A 68 9.06 -20.27 -3.35
N THR A 69 8.48 -19.36 -4.12
CA THR A 69 8.70 -17.92 -4.02
C THR A 69 7.41 -17.19 -3.65
N TYR A 70 7.56 -16.12 -2.88
CA TYR A 70 6.50 -15.28 -2.37
C TYR A 70 6.65 -13.87 -2.91
N ALA A 71 5.53 -13.24 -3.26
CA ALA A 71 5.46 -11.84 -3.68
C ALA A 71 4.16 -11.21 -3.16
N PRO A 72 4.10 -9.87 -3.00
CA PRO A 72 2.85 -9.17 -2.73
C PRO A 72 1.76 -9.59 -3.72
N ASP A 73 0.56 -9.87 -3.21
CA ASP A 73 -0.64 -10.08 -4.04
C ASP A 73 -1.45 -8.78 -4.09
N PRO A 74 -1.26 -7.92 -5.11
CA PRO A 74 -1.97 -6.65 -5.19
C PRO A 74 -3.49 -6.84 -5.37
N VAL A 75 -3.94 -7.94 -5.97
CA VAL A 75 -5.37 -8.20 -6.16
C VAL A 75 -5.99 -8.68 -4.86
N GLY A 76 -5.34 -9.61 -4.17
CA GLY A 76 -5.77 -10.08 -2.85
C GLY A 76 -5.84 -8.94 -1.83
N GLN A 77 -4.78 -8.12 -1.73
CA GLN A 77 -4.76 -6.94 -0.86
C GLN A 77 -5.89 -5.96 -1.17
N TYR A 78 -6.10 -5.65 -2.46
CA TYR A 78 -7.19 -4.78 -2.88
C TYR A 78 -8.57 -5.32 -2.45
N LEU A 79 -8.82 -6.63 -2.56
CA LEU A 79 -10.08 -7.25 -2.14
C LEU A 79 -10.28 -7.24 -0.62
N ILE A 80 -9.19 -7.39 0.15
CA ILE A 80 -9.22 -7.29 1.62
C ILE A 80 -9.58 -5.87 2.03
N GLU A 81 -8.89 -4.86 1.50
CA GLU A 81 -9.17 -3.46 1.84
C GLU A 81 -10.59 -3.04 1.44
N MET A 82 -11.07 -3.51 0.28
CA MET A 82 -12.44 -3.25 -0.17
C MET A 82 -13.46 -3.87 0.79
N ARG A 83 -13.21 -5.10 1.27
CA ARG A 83 -14.05 -5.76 2.28
C ARG A 83 -14.04 -4.97 3.59
N GLU A 84 -12.87 -4.56 4.06
CA GLU A 84 -12.74 -3.78 5.30
C GLU A 84 -13.50 -2.45 5.21
N LEU A 85 -13.46 -1.78 4.07
CA LEU A 85 -14.27 -0.57 3.83
C LEU A 85 -15.76 -0.88 3.93
N TYR A 86 -16.23 -1.93 3.26
CA TYR A 86 -17.63 -2.34 3.26
C TYR A 86 -18.13 -2.83 4.63
N GLU A 87 -17.29 -3.48 5.42
CA GLU A 87 -17.70 -4.02 6.73
C GLU A 87 -17.69 -2.95 7.84
N ASN A 88 -16.85 -1.92 7.71
CA ASN A 88 -16.61 -0.96 8.80
C ASN A 88 -17.09 0.47 8.54
N HIS A 89 -17.62 0.79 7.36
CA HIS A 89 -18.09 2.13 7.02
C HIS A 89 -19.45 2.08 6.34
N SER A 90 -20.31 3.02 6.65
CA SER A 90 -21.57 3.23 5.96
C SER A 90 -21.37 3.83 4.56
N PRO A 91 -22.34 3.69 3.64
CA PRO A 91 -22.30 4.37 2.35
C PRO A 91 -22.13 5.90 2.46
N ASP A 92 -22.73 6.53 3.47
CA ASP A 92 -22.62 7.98 3.69
C ASP A 92 -21.20 8.37 4.11
N GLU A 93 -20.55 7.62 5.00
CA GLU A 93 -19.15 7.86 5.39
C GLU A 93 -18.19 7.70 4.21
N LEU A 94 -18.41 6.66 3.38
CA LEU A 94 -17.62 6.47 2.16
C LEU A 94 -17.84 7.61 1.16
N ALA A 95 -19.08 8.11 1.03
CA ALA A 95 -19.38 9.26 0.18
C ALA A 95 -18.70 10.55 0.67
N THR A 96 -18.74 10.84 1.97
CA THR A 96 -17.99 11.95 2.56
C THR A 96 -16.49 11.82 2.31
N SER A 97 -15.93 10.62 2.47
CA SER A 97 -14.51 10.38 2.17
C SER A 97 -14.18 10.65 0.70
N LEU A 98 -15.07 10.33 -0.24
CA LEU A 98 -14.88 10.69 -1.66
C LEU A 98 -14.91 12.21 -1.90
N GLU A 99 -15.77 12.95 -1.21
CA GLU A 99 -15.81 14.42 -1.30
C GLU A 99 -14.48 15.02 -0.84
N GLU A 100 -13.98 14.61 0.33
CA GLU A 100 -12.69 15.05 0.87
C GLU A 100 -11.53 14.76 -0.08
N MET A 101 -11.48 13.55 -0.66
CA MET A 101 -10.45 13.18 -1.63
C MET A 101 -10.51 14.05 -2.88
N ASN A 102 -11.71 14.34 -3.39
CA ASN A 102 -11.89 15.16 -4.58
C ASN A 102 -11.54 16.63 -4.33
N ASP A 103 -11.83 17.16 -3.16
CA ASP A 103 -11.48 18.53 -2.78
C ASP A 103 -9.96 18.67 -2.62
N GLN A 104 -9.27 17.71 -2.00
CA GLN A 104 -7.81 17.71 -1.93
C GLN A 104 -7.17 17.67 -3.32
N ILE A 105 -7.69 16.82 -4.22
CA ILE A 105 -7.25 16.77 -5.62
C ILE A 105 -7.45 18.12 -6.31
N ARG A 106 -8.62 18.76 -6.13
CA ARG A 106 -8.92 20.07 -6.72
C ARG A 106 -8.01 21.16 -6.16
N SER A 107 -7.64 21.07 -4.89
CA SER A 107 -6.68 21.97 -4.25
C SER A 107 -5.33 21.91 -4.97
N TRP A 108 -4.74 20.72 -5.13
CA TRP A 108 -3.47 20.58 -5.86
C TRP A 108 -3.56 21.03 -7.32
N LYS A 109 -4.66 20.73 -8.01
CA LYS A 109 -4.89 21.22 -9.38
C LYS A 109 -4.81 22.74 -9.47
N THR A 110 -5.49 23.41 -8.54
CA THR A 110 -5.59 24.87 -8.50
C THR A 110 -4.28 25.52 -8.04
N GLU A 111 -3.64 24.93 -7.03
CA GLU A 111 -2.39 25.43 -6.45
C GLU A 111 -1.24 25.42 -7.46
N TYR A 112 -1.12 24.33 -8.22
CA TYR A 112 -0.01 24.12 -9.15
C TYR A 112 -0.36 24.36 -10.63
N ASP A 113 -1.62 24.67 -10.94
CA ASP A 113 -2.14 24.85 -12.31
C ASP A 113 -1.83 23.66 -13.23
N VAL A 114 -2.19 22.46 -12.76
CA VAL A 114 -1.96 21.18 -13.46
C VAL A 114 -3.17 20.28 -13.31
N GLU A 115 -3.37 19.36 -14.25
CA GLU A 115 -4.51 18.44 -14.25
C GLU A 115 -4.16 17.03 -13.76
N THR A 116 -2.86 16.69 -13.73
CA THR A 116 -2.38 15.35 -13.35
C THR A 116 -1.14 15.38 -12.44
N PRO A 117 -0.91 14.32 -11.64
CA PRO A 117 0.32 14.18 -10.86
C PRO A 117 1.60 14.20 -11.71
N ASN A 118 1.54 13.70 -12.95
CA ASN A 118 2.71 13.69 -13.84
C ASN A 118 3.01 15.07 -14.42
N GLU A 119 2.00 15.90 -14.67
CA GLU A 119 2.20 17.32 -15.00
C GLU A 119 2.82 18.07 -13.82
N LEU A 120 2.39 17.79 -12.59
CA LEU A 120 3.03 18.33 -11.39
C LEU A 120 4.51 17.94 -11.28
N ARG A 121 4.87 16.71 -11.66
CA ARG A 121 6.28 16.29 -11.73
C ARG A 121 7.04 16.97 -12.87
N ALA A 122 6.39 17.19 -14.00
CA ALA A 122 6.99 17.92 -15.12
C ALA A 122 7.25 19.39 -14.76
N SER A 123 6.44 19.99 -13.88
CA SER A 123 6.62 21.37 -13.44
C SER A 123 7.77 21.57 -12.45
N LEU A 124 8.48 20.51 -12.01
CA LEU A 124 9.62 20.62 -11.11
C LEU A 124 10.74 21.54 -11.65
N SER A 125 10.97 21.55 -12.97
CA SER A 125 11.96 22.46 -13.57
C SER A 125 11.57 23.94 -13.51
N SER A 126 10.30 24.22 -13.23
CA SER A 126 9.73 25.56 -13.09
C SER A 126 9.52 25.95 -11.63
N ALA A 127 10.07 25.18 -10.69
CA ALA A 127 10.03 25.52 -9.27
C ALA A 127 10.96 26.71 -8.97
N PRO A 128 10.55 27.69 -8.14
CA PRO A 128 11.38 28.83 -7.78
C PRO A 128 12.59 28.44 -6.93
N ASP A 129 12.50 27.37 -6.14
CA ASP A 129 13.55 26.90 -5.25
C ASP A 129 13.42 25.41 -4.90
N ARG A 130 14.39 24.89 -4.14
CA ARG A 130 14.45 23.47 -3.73
C ARG A 130 13.38 23.07 -2.71
N GLU A 131 12.76 24.02 -2.03
CA GLU A 131 11.66 23.72 -1.11
C GLU A 131 10.39 23.44 -1.90
N ASP A 132 10.07 24.29 -2.86
CA ASP A 132 8.97 24.09 -3.80
C ASP A 132 9.16 22.83 -4.66
N GLU A 133 10.37 22.53 -5.14
CA GLU A 133 10.67 21.26 -5.83
C GLU A 133 10.34 20.02 -4.96
N ARG A 134 10.56 20.11 -3.65
CA ARG A 134 10.26 19.01 -2.72
C ARG A 134 8.75 18.91 -2.49
N ALA A 135 8.09 20.05 -2.24
CA ALA A 135 6.64 20.11 -2.06
C ALA A 135 5.88 19.55 -3.26
N ARG A 136 6.23 19.96 -4.49
CA ARG A 136 5.64 19.42 -5.73
C ARG A 136 5.83 17.92 -5.88
N ARG A 137 7.02 17.40 -5.55
CA ARG A 137 7.32 15.96 -5.63
C ARG A 137 6.50 15.16 -4.62
N GLU A 138 6.32 15.70 -3.42
CA GLU A 138 5.52 15.09 -2.36
C GLU A 138 4.03 15.13 -2.71
N ALA A 139 3.49 16.30 -3.08
CA ALA A 139 2.11 16.46 -3.53
C ALA A 139 1.79 15.54 -4.72
N ALA A 140 2.71 15.40 -5.70
CA ALA A 140 2.50 14.47 -6.81
C ALA A 140 2.49 12.99 -6.40
N ARG A 141 3.18 12.61 -5.32
CA ARG A 141 3.12 11.23 -4.79
C ARG A 141 1.83 11.01 -4.02
N GLU A 142 1.48 11.93 -3.12
CA GLU A 142 0.25 11.87 -2.35
C GLU A 142 -0.99 11.86 -3.25
N TRP A 143 -0.97 12.65 -4.32
CA TRP A 143 -2.07 12.67 -5.29
C TRP A 143 -2.25 11.31 -5.99
N GLU A 144 -1.19 10.62 -6.40
CA GLU A 144 -1.33 9.27 -6.97
C GLU A 144 -1.87 8.26 -5.95
N HIS A 145 -1.42 8.32 -4.71
CA HIS A 145 -1.95 7.50 -3.62
C HIS A 145 -3.43 7.78 -3.40
N LEU A 146 -3.82 9.06 -3.36
CA LEU A 146 -5.21 9.47 -3.17
C LEU A 146 -6.12 9.05 -4.32
N GLN A 147 -5.64 9.12 -5.57
CA GLN A 147 -6.38 8.59 -6.72
C GLN A 147 -6.61 7.08 -6.63
N THR A 148 -5.62 6.33 -6.15
CA THR A 148 -5.74 4.89 -5.94
C THR A 148 -6.76 4.58 -4.84
N ARG A 149 -6.65 5.27 -3.70
CA ARG A 149 -7.61 5.12 -2.59
C ARG A 149 -9.03 5.50 -3.00
N ARG A 150 -9.20 6.57 -3.78
CA ARG A 150 -10.50 7.00 -4.28
C ARG A 150 -11.19 5.91 -5.10
N ARG A 151 -10.47 5.25 -6.02
CA ARG A 151 -11.02 4.14 -6.82
C ARG A 151 -11.47 2.99 -5.92
N LEU A 152 -10.68 2.63 -4.92
CA LEU A 152 -11.05 1.59 -3.96
C LEU A 152 -12.33 1.93 -3.19
N VAL A 153 -12.49 3.18 -2.73
CA VAL A 153 -13.73 3.64 -2.06
C VAL A 153 -14.92 3.64 -3.02
N GLU A 154 -14.74 4.08 -4.27
CA GLU A 154 -15.78 3.99 -5.31
C GLU A 154 -16.22 2.53 -5.54
N ASP A 155 -15.27 1.60 -5.55
CA ASP A 155 -15.57 0.17 -5.72
C ASP A 155 -16.25 -0.45 -4.50
N ALA A 156 -15.88 -0.03 -3.28
CA ALA A 156 -16.59 -0.43 -2.06
C ALA A 156 -18.05 0.08 -2.06
N LEU A 157 -18.31 1.31 -2.51
CA LEU A 157 -19.66 1.83 -2.67
C LEU A 157 -20.49 1.03 -3.69
N ARG A 158 -19.90 0.66 -4.83
CA ARG A 158 -20.57 -0.21 -5.83
C ARG A 158 -20.92 -1.59 -5.25
N LEU A 159 -20.23 -2.03 -4.20
CA LEU A 159 -20.55 -3.29 -3.55
C LEU A 159 -21.89 -3.22 -2.82
N TYR A 160 -22.24 -2.07 -2.23
CA TYR A 160 -23.55 -1.84 -1.58
C TYR A 160 -24.73 -1.94 -2.54
N ASP A 161 -24.56 -1.56 -3.82
CA ASP A 161 -25.61 -1.74 -4.83
C ASP A 161 -25.94 -3.22 -5.06
N ARG A 162 -24.94 -4.09 -4.93
CA ARG A 162 -25.06 -5.54 -5.14
C ARG A 162 -25.42 -6.29 -3.87
N PHE A 163 -24.89 -5.84 -2.75
CA PHE A 163 -25.09 -6.39 -1.42
C PHE A 163 -25.49 -5.23 -0.52
N PRO A 164 -26.77 -4.85 -0.48
CA PRO A 164 -27.21 -3.83 0.45
C PRO A 164 -26.99 -4.38 1.86
N GLY A 165 -26.10 -3.74 2.62
CA GLY A 165 -25.81 -4.12 4.00
C GLY A 165 -27.09 -4.13 4.83
N GLU A 166 -27.24 -5.10 5.73
CA GLU A 166 -28.24 -5.02 6.80
C GLU A 166 -27.75 -3.94 7.77
N GLN A 167 -28.30 -2.72 7.65
CA GLN A 167 -28.10 -1.67 8.65
C GLN A 167 -28.94 -1.93 9.90
#